data_AF-A0A3R7X6E0-F1
#
_entry.id   AF-A0A3R7X6E0-F1
#
_cell.length_a   1.000
_cell.length_b   1.000
_cell.length_c   1.000
_cell.angle_alpha   90.00
_cell.angle_beta   90.00
_cell.angle_gamma   90.00
#
_symmetry.space_group_name_H-M   'P 1'
#
loop_
_entity.id
_entity.type
_entity.pdbx_description
1 polymer ?
#
loop_
_entity_poly.entity_id
_entity_poly.type
_entity_poly.pdbx_seq_one_letter_code
_entity_poly.pdbx_strand_id
1 'polypeptide(L)'
;MERMLISPISKWQRISYGSPEMNCQFFPSCSQYGAIAINKKGPILGLFATSDRIIRCNPSAMKNHSIIGGSFYQDGRIIDMLKPDYINNEKSPVIAGILSTVPGLGRIYSKKYVDGLFGFLLTSIAYQTAIRSNNNNSILAPFFISTAVVLHGGEIYGSYRAAKYHTSKKISY
;
A
#
# COMPACT_ATOMS: atom_id res chain seq x y z
N MET A 1 -15.27 13.03 -12.90
CA MET A 1 -15.10 12.36 -11.59
C MET A 1 -13.63 12.22 -11.19
N GLU A 2 -12.72 11.75 -12.05
CA GLU A 2 -11.30 11.54 -11.67
C GLU A 2 -10.57 12.79 -11.14
N ARG A 3 -10.83 13.97 -11.71
CA ARG A 3 -10.18 15.23 -11.28
C ARG A 3 -10.56 15.68 -9.86
N MET A 4 -11.74 15.33 -9.36
CA MET A 4 -12.17 15.64 -7.99
C MET A 4 -11.39 14.84 -6.95
N LEU A 5 -11.05 13.58 -7.25
CA LEU A 5 -10.25 12.73 -6.38
C LEU A 5 -8.77 13.13 -6.36
N ILE A 6 -8.26 13.74 -7.44
CA ILE A 6 -6.85 14.14 -7.57
C ILE A 6 -6.56 15.52 -6.95
N SER A 7 -7.54 16.42 -6.92
CA SER A 7 -7.40 17.77 -6.34
C SER A 7 -6.80 17.79 -4.91
N PRO A 8 -7.31 17.03 -3.91
CA PRO A 8 -6.71 17.00 -2.58
C PRO A 8 -5.29 16.40 -2.59
N ILE A 9 -5.02 15.44 -3.47
CA ILE A 9 -3.71 14.81 -3.64
C ILE A 9 -2.67 15.84 -4.11
N SER A 10 -3.00 16.67 -5.11
CA SER A 10 -2.12 17.72 -5.62
C SER A 10 -1.79 18.81 -4.60
N LYS A 11 -2.78 19.18 -3.74
CA LYS A 11 -2.56 20.15 -2.65
C LYS A 11 -1.61 19.58 -1.59
N TRP A 12 -1.78 18.32 -1.22
CA TRP A 12 -0.89 17.63 -0.28
C TRP A 12 0.54 17.50 -0.83
N GLN A 13 0.71 17.19 -2.11
CA GLN A 13 2.02 17.13 -2.77
C GLN A 13 2.81 18.43 -2.62
N ARG A 14 2.14 19.58 -2.77
CA ARG A 14 2.77 20.90 -2.64
C ARG A 14 3.31 21.18 -1.23
N ILE A 15 2.69 20.59 -0.20
CA ILE A 15 3.11 20.73 1.20
C ILE A 15 4.23 19.70 1.52
N SER A 16 4.04 18.44 1.13
CA SER A 16 4.97 17.34 1.44
C SER A 16 6.36 17.52 0.82
N TYR A 17 6.47 18.14 -0.37
CA TYR A 17 7.76 18.39 -1.01
C TYR A 17 8.54 19.60 -0.43
N GLY A 18 7.93 20.36 0.49
CA GLY A 18 8.54 21.53 1.11
C GLY A 18 9.35 21.25 2.39
N SER A 19 9.29 20.02 2.92
CA SER A 19 9.96 19.64 4.18
C SER A 19 10.76 18.34 3.99
N PRO A 20 12.10 18.35 4.22
CA PRO A 20 12.96 17.17 4.08
C PRO A 20 12.49 15.95 4.90
N GLU A 21 11.82 16.20 6.03
CA GLU A 21 11.31 15.19 6.97
C GLU A 21 10.07 14.46 6.43
N MET A 22 9.37 15.05 5.45
CA MET A 22 8.18 14.50 4.81
C MET A 22 8.47 13.98 3.40
N ASN A 23 9.75 13.83 3.05
CA ASN A 23 10.16 13.24 1.78
C ASN A 23 9.71 11.78 1.74
N CYS A 24 8.89 11.48 0.74
CA CYS A 24 8.43 10.11 0.52
C CYS A 24 9.63 9.22 0.17
N GLN A 25 9.75 8.06 0.82
CA GLN A 25 10.80 7.07 0.51
C GLN A 25 10.67 6.47 -0.90
N PHE A 26 9.52 6.67 -1.56
CA PHE A 26 9.21 6.13 -2.88
C PHE A 26 9.15 7.21 -3.96
N PHE A 27 9.53 6.81 -5.18
CA PHE A 27 9.26 7.52 -6.42
C PHE A 27 8.35 6.66 -7.33
N PRO A 28 7.22 7.21 -7.83
CA PRO A 28 6.61 8.47 -7.44
C PRO A 28 6.15 8.46 -5.96
N SER A 29 5.88 9.64 -5.38
CA SER A 29 5.40 9.75 -3.99
C SER A 29 4.07 9.00 -3.79
N CYS A 30 3.71 8.62 -2.56
CA CYS A 30 2.46 7.88 -2.29
C CYS A 30 1.21 8.59 -2.85
N SER A 31 1.16 9.91 -2.75
CA SER A 31 0.10 10.74 -3.30
C SER A 31 0.09 10.70 -4.83
N GLN A 32 1.25 10.88 -5.48
CA GLN A 32 1.35 10.81 -6.94
C GLN A 32 1.05 9.40 -7.47
N TYR A 33 1.57 8.38 -6.81
CA TYR A 33 1.24 6.99 -7.07
C TYR A 33 -0.27 6.76 -6.98
N GLY A 34 -0.95 7.35 -5.98
CA GLY A 34 -2.40 7.22 -5.84
C GLY A 34 -3.19 7.88 -6.96
N ALA A 35 -2.79 9.07 -7.40
CA ALA A 35 -3.38 9.72 -8.57
C ALA A 35 -3.22 8.87 -9.83
N ILE A 36 -2.01 8.33 -10.06
CA ILE A 36 -1.75 7.43 -11.20
C ILE A 36 -2.56 6.13 -11.06
N ALA A 37 -2.67 5.57 -9.85
CA ALA A 37 -3.39 4.33 -9.59
C ALA A 37 -4.88 4.47 -9.91
N ILE A 38 -5.50 5.56 -9.45
CA ILE A 38 -6.91 5.88 -9.69
C ILE A 38 -7.16 6.10 -11.19
N ASN A 39 -6.31 6.87 -11.85
CA ASN A 39 -6.46 7.12 -13.29
C ASN A 39 -6.26 5.86 -14.15
N LYS A 40 -5.34 4.97 -13.78
CA LYS A 40 -5.02 3.78 -14.58
C LYS A 40 -5.86 2.54 -14.26
N LYS A 41 -6.35 2.40 -13.02
CA LYS A 41 -7.10 1.21 -12.56
C LYS A 41 -8.55 1.51 -12.17
N GLY A 42 -8.97 2.76 -12.27
CA GLY A 42 -10.27 3.22 -11.79
C GLY A 42 -10.28 3.49 -10.28
N PRO A 43 -11.38 4.08 -9.76
CA PRO A 43 -11.43 4.59 -8.39
C PRO A 43 -11.27 3.49 -7.34
N ILE A 44 -11.93 2.35 -7.48
CA ILE A 44 -11.92 1.28 -6.46
C ILE A 44 -10.54 0.60 -6.40
N LEU A 45 -10.10 0.01 -7.51
CA LEU A 45 -8.80 -0.69 -7.56
C LEU A 45 -7.62 0.26 -7.40
N GLY A 46 -7.77 1.51 -7.83
CA GLY A 46 -6.79 2.57 -7.59
C GLY A 46 -6.64 2.89 -6.12
N LEU A 47 -7.74 3.00 -5.37
CA LEU A 47 -7.72 3.20 -3.93
C LEU A 47 -7.11 1.99 -3.19
N PHE A 48 -7.44 0.76 -3.58
CA PHE A 48 -6.81 -0.43 -2.98
C PHE A 48 -5.30 -0.49 -3.26
N ALA A 49 -4.87 -0.18 -4.49
CA ALA A 49 -3.45 -0.11 -4.82
C ALA A 49 -2.73 1.01 -4.05
N THR A 50 -3.41 2.13 -3.82
CA THR A 50 -2.89 3.26 -3.02
C THR A 50 -2.80 2.89 -1.54
N SER A 51 -3.79 2.21 -1.00
CA SER A 51 -3.75 1.70 0.37
C SER A 51 -2.58 0.73 0.57
N ASP A 52 -2.40 -0.23 -0.33
CA ASP A 52 -1.24 -1.12 -0.27
C ASP A 52 0.08 -0.35 -0.27
N ARG A 53 0.17 0.73 -1.07
CA ARG A 53 1.35 1.59 -1.09
C ARG A 53 1.62 2.22 0.28
N ILE A 54 0.58 2.70 0.96
CA ILE A 54 0.68 3.27 2.29
C ILE A 54 1.20 2.23 3.29
N ILE A 55 0.68 0.99 3.25
CA ILE A 55 1.10 -0.09 4.14
C ILE A 55 2.59 -0.44 3.97
N ARG A 56 3.09 -0.45 2.72
CA ARG A 56 4.51 -0.69 2.42
C ARG A 56 5.39 0.51 2.68
N CYS A 57 4.82 1.70 2.92
CA CYS A 57 5.56 2.89 3.29
C CYS A 57 5.92 2.87 4.78
N ASN A 58 6.72 1.87 5.15
CA ASN A 58 7.21 1.62 6.50
C ASN A 58 8.75 1.49 6.51
N PRO A 59 9.41 1.41 7.68
CA PRO A 59 10.88 1.39 7.76
C PRO A 59 11.56 0.20 7.05
N SER A 60 10.84 -0.89 6.79
CA SER A 60 11.42 -2.06 6.13
C SER A 60 11.48 -1.95 4.60
N ALA A 61 10.81 -0.97 3.99
CA ALA A 61 10.69 -0.92 2.54
C ALA A 61 12.05 -0.79 1.82
N MET A 62 12.95 0.06 2.33
CA MET A 62 14.31 0.19 1.78
C MET A 62 15.06 -1.14 1.81
N LYS A 63 15.12 -1.80 2.98
CA LYS A 63 15.75 -3.11 3.12
C LYS A 63 15.14 -4.15 2.19
N ASN A 64 13.80 -4.21 2.14
CA ASN A 64 13.07 -5.14 1.30
C ASN A 64 13.36 -4.92 -0.19
N HIS A 65 13.52 -3.68 -0.63
CA HIS A 65 13.82 -3.32 -2.01
C HIS A 65 15.28 -3.61 -2.38
N SER A 66 16.21 -3.35 -1.46
CA SER A 66 17.63 -3.67 -1.66
C SER A 66 17.88 -5.18 -1.76
N ILE A 67 17.20 -6.00 -0.94
CA ILE A 67 17.32 -7.47 -0.97
C ILE A 67 16.90 -8.05 -2.33
N ILE A 68 15.91 -7.45 -2.99
CA ILE A 68 15.42 -7.92 -4.29
C ILE A 68 16.19 -7.33 -5.47
N GLY A 69 17.20 -6.48 -5.22
CA GLY A 69 17.96 -5.80 -6.27
C GLY A 69 17.11 -4.80 -7.07
N GLY A 70 16.15 -4.13 -6.41
CA GLY A 70 15.28 -3.17 -7.06
C GLY A 70 16.00 -1.86 -7.44
N SER A 71 15.44 -1.13 -8.42
CA SER A 71 16.01 0.12 -8.91
C SER A 71 15.71 1.33 -8.02
N PHE A 72 16.61 2.31 -8.02
CA PHE A 72 16.49 3.56 -7.28
C PHE A 72 16.42 4.75 -8.24
N TYR A 73 15.71 5.79 -7.82
CA TYR A 73 15.70 7.08 -8.51
C TYR A 73 17.01 7.82 -8.24
N GLN A 74 17.32 8.84 -9.03
CA GLN A 74 18.60 9.57 -8.94
C GLN A 74 18.88 10.18 -7.56
N ASP A 75 17.82 10.45 -6.78
CA ASP A 75 17.89 10.99 -5.42
C ASP A 75 17.87 9.91 -4.32
N GLY A 76 17.98 8.63 -4.68
CA GLY A 76 18.02 7.50 -3.74
C GLY A 76 16.64 6.96 -3.33
N ARG A 77 15.53 7.51 -3.83
CA ARG A 77 14.19 6.96 -3.55
C ARG A 77 13.95 5.62 -4.24
N ILE A 78 13.14 4.79 -3.60
CA ILE A 78 12.73 3.48 -4.13
C ILE A 78 11.79 3.68 -5.33
N ILE A 79 12.15 3.15 -6.50
CA ILE A 79 11.25 3.14 -7.65
C ILE A 79 10.23 2.01 -7.47
N ASP A 80 8.95 2.35 -7.48
CA ASP A 80 7.90 1.34 -7.48
C ASP A 80 6.73 1.81 -8.35
N MET A 81 6.52 1.06 -9.42
CA MET A 81 5.51 1.33 -10.43
C MET A 81 4.26 0.45 -10.21
N LEU A 82 3.12 0.86 -10.77
CA LEU A 82 1.85 0.15 -10.62
C LEU A 82 1.87 -1.30 -11.15
N LYS A 83 2.81 -1.61 -12.04
CA LYS A 83 3.12 -2.93 -12.57
C LYS A 83 4.64 -3.09 -12.48
N PRO A 84 5.17 -3.86 -11.52
CA PRO A 84 6.59 -4.18 -11.48
C PRO A 84 6.91 -5.25 -12.54
N ASP A 85 8.11 -5.19 -13.10
CA ASP A 85 8.58 -6.10 -14.16
C ASP A 85 9.01 -7.50 -13.65
N TYR A 86 8.95 -7.73 -12.34
CA TYR A 86 9.46 -8.93 -11.69
C TYR A 86 8.40 -10.03 -11.55
N ILE A 87 8.55 -11.15 -12.25
CA ILE A 87 7.68 -12.32 -12.08
C ILE A 87 8.49 -13.42 -11.39
N ASN A 88 8.08 -13.82 -10.19
CA ASN A 88 8.54 -15.06 -9.59
C ASN A 88 7.41 -15.65 -8.74
N ASN A 89 7.16 -16.95 -8.94
CA ASN A 89 5.95 -17.69 -8.57
C ASN A 89 6.19 -18.67 -7.41
N GLU A 90 7.03 -18.33 -6.42
CA GLU A 90 7.28 -19.23 -5.28
C GLU A 90 6.03 -19.48 -4.41
N LYS A 91 5.09 -18.53 -4.37
CA LYS A 91 3.91 -18.55 -3.49
C LYS A 91 2.63 -18.27 -4.27
N SER A 92 1.53 -18.92 -3.89
CA SER A 92 0.24 -18.75 -4.58
C SER A 92 -0.36 -17.38 -4.26
N PRO A 93 -0.59 -16.50 -5.25
CA PRO A 93 -1.20 -15.19 -5.02
C PRO A 93 -2.63 -15.28 -4.51
N VAL A 94 -3.37 -16.32 -4.90
CA VAL A 94 -4.75 -16.54 -4.47
C VAL A 94 -4.79 -16.90 -2.99
N ILE A 95 -3.91 -17.79 -2.53
CA ILE A 95 -3.80 -18.14 -1.11
C ILE A 95 -3.43 -16.90 -0.29
N ALA A 96 -2.48 -16.09 -0.78
CA ALA A 96 -2.11 -14.84 -0.11
C ALA A 96 -3.31 -13.89 0.02
N GLY A 97 -4.13 -13.74 -1.03
CA GLY A 97 -5.34 -12.92 -0.99
C GLY A 97 -6.40 -13.44 -0.02
N ILE A 98 -6.62 -14.76 0.03
CA ILE A 98 -7.56 -15.39 0.97
C ILE A 98 -7.10 -15.22 2.42
N LEU A 99 -5.81 -15.41 2.69
CA LEU A 99 -5.26 -15.23 4.04
C LEU A 99 -5.44 -13.79 4.54
N SER A 100 -5.43 -12.79 3.64
CA SER A 100 -5.66 -11.38 3.99
C SER A 100 -7.08 -11.03 4.42
N THR A 101 -8.00 -11.99 4.44
CA THR A 101 -9.26 -11.85 5.19
C THR A 101 -8.99 -11.49 6.66
N VAL A 102 -7.88 -11.97 7.22
CA VAL A 102 -7.29 -11.44 8.44
C VAL A 102 -6.13 -10.52 8.04
N PRO A 103 -6.23 -9.20 8.32
CA PRO A 103 -5.19 -8.24 7.97
C PRO A 103 -3.80 -8.70 8.41
N GLY A 104 -2.81 -8.54 7.53
CA GLY A 104 -1.41 -8.89 7.73
C GLY A 104 -1.02 -10.31 7.30
N LEU A 105 -1.92 -11.31 7.39
CA LEU A 105 -1.54 -12.71 7.18
C LEU A 105 -1.05 -13.01 5.76
N GLY A 106 -1.69 -12.48 4.71
CA GLY A 106 -1.24 -12.71 3.33
C GLY A 106 0.15 -12.11 3.03
N ARG A 107 0.52 -11.03 3.71
CA ARG A 107 1.85 -10.42 3.60
C ARG A 107 2.90 -11.26 4.34
N ILE A 108 2.56 -11.78 5.52
CA ILE A 108 3.39 -12.71 6.29
C ILE A 108 3.64 -14.00 5.51
N TYR A 109 2.62 -14.55 4.84
CA TYR A 109 2.75 -15.69 3.94
C TYR A 109 3.77 -15.44 2.82
N SER A 110 3.84 -14.18 2.35
CA SER A 110 4.81 -13.72 1.35
C SER A 110 6.15 -13.28 1.97
N LYS A 111 6.48 -13.68 3.21
CA LYS A 111 7.72 -13.31 3.93
C LYS A 111 7.92 -11.79 4.13
N LYS A 112 6.86 -10.99 4.02
CA LYS A 112 6.86 -9.54 4.27
C LYS A 112 6.30 -9.25 5.66
N TYR A 113 7.04 -9.64 6.69
CA TYR A 113 6.57 -9.59 8.09
C TYR A 113 6.23 -8.18 8.56
N VAL A 114 7.11 -7.21 8.30
CA VAL A 114 6.90 -5.81 8.73
C VAL A 114 5.71 -5.21 7.98
N ASP A 115 5.60 -5.42 6.67
CA ASP A 115 4.41 -4.97 5.92
C ASP A 115 3.13 -5.62 6.48
N GLY A 116 3.19 -6.88 6.91
CA GLY A 116 2.09 -7.57 7.57
C GLY A 116 1.67 -6.94 8.90
N LEU A 117 2.64 -6.57 9.75
CA LEU A 117 2.38 -5.88 11.02
C LEU A 117 1.74 -4.50 10.78
N PHE A 118 2.29 -3.70 9.86
CA PHE A 118 1.72 -2.40 9.52
C PHE A 118 0.33 -2.52 8.89
N GLY A 119 0.13 -3.51 8.02
CA GLY A 119 -1.18 -3.84 7.44
C GLY A 119 -2.22 -4.17 8.52
N PHE A 120 -1.84 -5.00 9.49
CA PHE A 120 -2.68 -5.33 10.63
C PHE A 120 -3.01 -4.10 11.49
N LEU A 121 -2.02 -3.32 11.89
CA LEU A 121 -2.21 -2.16 12.78
C LEU A 121 -3.08 -1.08 12.13
N LEU A 122 -2.76 -0.67 10.90
CA LEU A 122 -3.49 0.38 10.19
C LEU A 122 -4.96 -0.03 9.96
N THR A 123 -5.17 -1.28 9.53
CA THR A 123 -6.51 -1.79 9.27
C THR A 123 -7.30 -1.93 10.57
N SER A 124 -6.66 -2.37 11.67
CA SER A 124 -7.30 -2.48 13.00
C SER A 124 -7.73 -1.12 13.53
N ILE A 125 -6.90 -0.08 13.40
CA ILE A 125 -7.26 1.28 13.79
C ILE A 125 -8.45 1.78 12.95
N ALA A 126 -8.45 1.52 11.66
CA ALA A 126 -9.54 1.92 10.77
C ALA A 126 -10.86 1.21 11.11
N TYR A 127 -10.84 -0.09 11.42
CA TYR A 127 -12.02 -0.79 11.90
C TYR A 127 -12.53 -0.24 13.24
N GLN A 128 -11.64 -0.03 14.21
CA GLN A 128 -12.03 0.53 15.51
C GLN A 128 -12.65 1.93 15.39
N THR A 129 -12.07 2.79 14.55
CA THR A 129 -12.61 4.13 14.28
C THR A 129 -13.93 4.07 13.53
N ALA A 130 -14.09 3.17 12.56
CA ALA A 130 -15.34 2.95 11.86
C ALA A 130 -16.46 2.48 12.80
N ILE A 131 -16.19 1.45 13.63
CA ILE A 131 -17.14 0.92 14.60
C ILE A 131 -17.52 1.99 15.63
N ARG A 132 -16.53 2.68 16.21
CA ARG A 132 -16.78 3.75 17.18
C ARG A 132 -17.61 4.88 16.57
N SER A 133 -17.30 5.28 15.34
CA SER A 133 -18.05 6.33 14.65
C SER A 133 -19.48 5.91 14.34
N ASN A 134 -19.69 4.65 13.95
CA ASN A 134 -21.01 4.10 13.66
C ASN A 134 -21.86 3.98 14.93
N ASN A 135 -21.29 3.46 16.01
CA ASN A 135 -22.00 3.32 17.29
C ASN A 135 -22.41 4.67 17.90
N ASN A 136 -21.63 5.72 17.65
CA ASN A 136 -21.94 7.08 18.09
C ASN A 136 -22.91 7.82 17.14
N ASN A 137 -23.45 7.17 16.10
CA ASN A 137 -24.28 7.78 15.06
C ASN A 137 -23.67 9.07 14.47
N SER A 138 -22.35 9.10 14.35
CA SER A 138 -21.63 10.27 13.84
C SER A 138 -21.90 10.46 12.35
N ILE A 139 -22.08 11.71 11.91
CA ILE A 139 -22.19 12.08 10.50
C ILE A 139 -20.96 11.64 9.67
N LEU A 140 -19.81 11.45 10.32
CA LEU A 140 -18.57 10.99 9.69
C LEU A 140 -18.47 9.46 9.57
N ALA A 141 -19.45 8.69 10.06
CA ALA A 141 -19.42 7.23 10.00
C ALA A 141 -19.18 6.68 8.57
N PRO A 142 -19.84 7.20 7.52
CA PRO A 142 -19.59 6.73 6.15
C PRO A 142 -18.13 6.92 5.70
N PHE A 143 -17.47 8.00 6.15
CA PHE A 143 -16.07 8.27 5.82
C PHE A 143 -15.13 7.25 6.48
N PHE A 144 -15.31 6.97 7.77
CA PHE A 144 -14.47 5.99 8.48
C PHE A 144 -14.72 4.56 8.01
N ILE A 145 -15.99 4.20 7.73
CA ILE A 145 -16.33 2.91 7.13
C ILE A 145 -15.68 2.76 5.75
N SER A 146 -15.77 3.80 4.90
CA SER A 146 -15.11 3.79 3.58
C SER A 146 -13.60 3.64 3.69
N THR A 147 -12.98 4.28 4.69
CA THR A 147 -11.55 4.16 4.96
C THR A 147 -11.17 2.75 5.36
N ALA A 148 -11.94 2.10 6.24
CA ALA A 148 -11.73 0.71 6.64
C ALA A 148 -11.85 -0.25 5.44
N VAL A 149 -12.85 -0.05 4.59
CA VAL A 149 -13.03 -0.84 3.35
C VAL A 149 -11.84 -0.67 2.40
N VAL A 150 -11.37 0.57 2.19
CA VAL A 150 -10.22 0.84 1.33
C VAL A 150 -8.94 0.21 1.87
N LEU A 151 -8.71 0.29 3.19
CA LEU A 151 -7.53 -0.31 3.83
C LEU A 151 -7.56 -1.83 3.77
N HIS A 152 -8.71 -2.44 4.03
CA HIS A 152 -8.88 -3.89 3.94
C HIS A 152 -8.75 -4.39 2.48
N GLY A 153 -9.33 -3.68 1.51
CA GLY A 153 -9.14 -4.00 0.09
C GLY A 153 -7.68 -3.85 -0.35
N GLY A 154 -6.94 -2.89 0.23
CA GLY A 154 -5.50 -2.75 0.05
C GLY A 154 -4.68 -3.90 0.65
N GLU A 155 -5.13 -4.51 1.74
CA GLU A 155 -4.52 -5.73 2.29
C GLU A 155 -4.64 -6.91 1.32
N ILE A 156 -5.85 -7.16 0.79
CA ILE A 156 -6.08 -8.22 -0.19
C ILE A 156 -5.27 -7.98 -1.47
N TYR A 157 -5.36 -6.76 -2.03
CA TYR A 157 -4.62 -6.37 -3.24
C TYR A 157 -3.11 -6.48 -3.03
N GLY A 158 -2.63 -5.98 -1.89
CA GLY A 158 -1.22 -5.93 -1.55
C GLY A 158 -0.61 -7.31 -1.31
N SER A 159 -1.35 -8.21 -0.66
CA SER A 159 -0.89 -9.59 -0.45
C SER A 159 -0.89 -10.41 -1.73
N TYR A 160 -1.90 -10.26 -2.58
CA TYR A 160 -1.88 -10.85 -3.92
C TYR A 160 -0.65 -10.35 -4.70
N ARG A 161 -0.39 -9.04 -4.69
CA ARG A 161 0.77 -8.47 -5.38
C ARG A 161 2.09 -8.93 -4.75
N ALA A 162 2.16 -8.99 -3.43
CA ALA A 162 3.35 -9.44 -2.71
C ALA A 162 3.69 -10.88 -3.09
N ALA A 163 2.74 -11.80 -3.15
CA ALA A 163 2.99 -13.19 -3.55
C ALA A 163 3.32 -13.33 -5.05
N LYS A 164 2.68 -12.54 -5.91
CA LYS A 164 2.85 -12.64 -7.38
C LYS A 164 4.18 -12.07 -7.90
N TYR A 165 4.66 -10.99 -7.29
CA TYR A 165 5.81 -10.22 -7.78
C TYR A 165 7.02 -10.31 -6.83
N HIS A 166 7.11 -11.35 -5.98
CA HIS A 166 8.22 -11.48 -5.05
C HIS A 166 9.45 -12.13 -5.69
N THR A 167 10.55 -11.39 -5.78
CA THR A 167 11.86 -11.97 -6.07
C THR A 167 12.47 -12.58 -4.81
N SER A 168 12.65 -13.89 -4.78
CA SER A 168 13.66 -14.55 -3.94
C SER A 168 14.81 -14.89 -4.87
N LYS A 169 15.85 -14.03 -4.89
CA LYS A 169 17.18 -14.57 -5.24
C LYS A 169 17.56 -15.35 -3.98
N LYS A 170 17.62 -16.68 -4.07
CA LYS A 170 18.41 -17.43 -3.11
C LYS A 170 19.81 -16.84 -3.17
N ILE A 171 20.20 -16.09 -2.13
CA ILE A 171 21.62 -15.87 -1.87
C ILE A 171 22.11 -17.24 -1.43
N SER A 172 22.54 -18.02 -2.40
CA SER A 172 23.42 -19.16 -2.15
C SER A 172 24.72 -18.57 -1.60
N TYR A 173 24.91 -18.75 -0.29
CA TYR A 173 26.22 -18.63 0.34
C TYR A 173 27.15 -19.72 -0.18
#